data_AF-D7DUA4-F1
#
_entry.id   AF-D7DUA4-F1
#
_cell.length_a   1.000
_cell.length_b   1.000
_cell.length_c   1.000
_cell.angle_alpha   90.00
_cell.angle_beta   90.00
_cell.angle_gamma   90.00
#
_symmetry.space_group_name_H-M   'P 1'
#
loop_
_entity.id
_entity.type
_entity.pdbx_description
1 polymer ?
#
loop_
_entity_poly.entity_id
_entity_poly.type
_entity_poly.pdbx_seq_one_letter_code
_entity_poly.pdbx_strand_id
1 'polypeptide(L)' 'MAILKANEIRELSLEEMQEKIVEMKKELMKEGVNKATGGSPSNPGKIKELKRTIARVLTIIKEKEAQNA' A
#
# COMPACT_ATOMS: atom_id res chain seq x y z
N MET A 1 -6.44 9.06 -6.91
CA MET A 1 -5.05 9.07 -7.42
C MET A 1 -4.33 7.83 -6.91
N ALA A 2 -3.28 7.33 -7.57
CA ALA A 2 -2.51 6.21 -7.02
C ALA A 2 -1.48 6.75 -6.02
N ILE A 3 -1.42 6.18 -4.81
CA ILE A 3 -0.43 6.55 -3.78
C ILE A 3 0.99 6.16 -4.25
N LEU A 4 1.13 4.97 -4.84
CA LEU A 4 2.29 4.56 -5.62
C LEU A 4 1.85 3.99 -6.97
N LYS A 5 2.52 4.39 -8.05
CA LYS A 5 2.35 3.83 -9.39
C LYS A 5 3.13 2.53 -9.53
N ALA A 6 2.70 1.69 -10.48
CA ALA A 6 3.34 0.39 -10.71
C ALA A 6 4.82 0.50 -11.10
N ASN A 7 5.19 1.52 -11.88
CA ASN A 7 6.56 1.72 -12.35
C ASN A 7 7.49 2.03 -11.17
N GLU A 8 7.08 2.97 -10.30
CA GLU A 8 7.81 3.33 -9.09
C GLU A 8 8.01 2.11 -8.17
N ILE A 9 6.99 1.26 -8.04
CA ILE A 9 7.11 0.02 -7.24
C ILE A 9 8.16 -0.91 -7.84
N ARG A 10 8.19 -1.10 -9.18
CA ARG A 10 9.12 -2.04 -9.82
C ARG A 10 10.59 -1.64 -9.67
N GLU A 11 10.86 -0.34 -9.55
CA GLU A 11 12.20 0.21 -9.33
C GLU A 11 12.74 -0.08 -7.91
N LEU A 12 11.86 -0.34 -6.95
CA LEU A 12 12.24 -0.66 -5.57
C LEU A 12 12.86 -2.06 -5.43
N SER A 13 13.74 -2.21 -4.45
CA SER A 13 14.22 -3.50 -3.97
C SER A 13 13.12 -4.28 -3.23
N LEU A 14 13.30 -5.59 -3.06
CA LEU A 14 12.33 -6.41 -2.31
C LEU A 14 12.19 -5.96 -0.85
N GLU A 15 13.30 -5.55 -0.23
CA GLU A 15 13.33 -5.03 1.14
C GLU A 15 12.54 -3.72 1.24
N GLU A 16 12.78 -2.78 0.33
CA GLU A 16 12.07 -1.50 0.27
C GLU A 16 10.56 -1.69 0.03
N MET A 17 10.18 -2.66 -0.82
CA MET A 17 8.78 -3.00 -1.04
C MET A 17 8.12 -3.52 0.25
N GLN A 18 8.81 -4.36 1.03
CA GLN A 18 8.31 -4.87 2.30
C GLN A 18 8.17 -3.75 3.33
N GLU A 19 9.15 -2.86 3.43
CA GLU A 19 9.07 -1.69 4.31
C GLU A 19 7.89 -0.79 3.95
N LYS A 20 7.67 -0.52 2.66
CA LYS A 20 6.51 0.26 2.19
C LYS A 20 5.17 -0.40 2.50
N ILE A 21 5.09 -1.73 2.44
CA ILE A 21 3.89 -2.46 2.88
C ILE A 21 3.63 -2.22 4.37
N VAL A 22 4.66 -2.29 5.22
CA VAL A 22 4.52 -2.07 6.67
C VAL A 22 4.06 -0.63 6.95
N GLU A 23 4.65 0.35 6.28
CA GLU A 23 4.26 1.76 6.40
C GLU A 23 2.79 1.98 6.01
N MET A 24 2.37 1.48 4.85
CA MET A 24 0.99 1.62 4.37
C MET A 24 -0.02 0.88 5.27
N LYS A 25 0.35 -0.26 5.86
CA LYS A 25 -0.50 -0.97 6.84
C LYS A 25 -0.66 -0.16 8.12
N LYS A 26 0.40 0.49 8.62
CA LYS A 26 0.32 1.39 9.79
C LYS A 26 -0.60 2.57 9.48
N GLU A 27 -0.50 3.16 8.30
CA GLU A 27 -1.38 4.24 7.88
C GLU A 27 -2.84 3.78 7.77
N LEU A 28 -3.09 2.62 7.16
CA LEU A 28 -4.43 2.03 7.06
C LEU A 28 -5.06 1.80 8.44
N MET A 29 -4.26 1.38 9.42
CA MET A 29 -4.72 1.21 10.80
C MET A 29 -5.12 2.55 11.43
N LYS A 30 -4.32 3.61 11.25
CA LYS A 30 -4.65 4.96 11.73
C LYS A 30 -5.97 5.47 11.12
N GLU A 31 -6.13 5.33 9.80
CA GLU A 31 -7.37 5.70 9.12
C GLU A 31 -8.57 4.86 9.59
N GLY A 32 -8.34 3.58 9.92
CA GLY A 32 -9.35 2.70 10.51
C GLY A 32 -9.82 3.18 11.88
N VAL A 33 -8.89 3.59 12.74
CA VAL A 33 -9.20 4.18 14.06
C VAL A 33 -9.99 5.48 13.89
N ASN A 34 -9.52 6.39 13.04
CA ASN A 34 -10.21 7.65 12.75
C ASN A 34 -11.66 7.42 12.27
N LYS A 35 -11.85 6.43 11.39
CA LYS A 35 -13.19 6.04 10.93
C LYS A 35 -14.04 5.49 12.08
N ALA A 36 -13.46 4.67 12.95
CA ALA A 36 -14.18 4.03 14.06
C ALA A 36 -14.62 5.04 15.14
N THR A 37 -13.82 6.08 15.40
CA THR A 37 -14.13 7.13 16.38
C THR A 37 -15.13 8.18 15.84
N GLY A 38 -15.69 7.97 14.64
CA GLY A 38 -16.63 8.91 14.02
C GLY A 38 -15.96 10.16 13.44
N GLY A 39 -14.63 10.15 13.30
CA GLY A 39 -13.90 11.21 12.63
C GLY A 39 -14.32 11.32 11.17
N SER A 40 -14.58 12.55 10.70
CA SER A 40 -14.79 12.79 9.27
C SER A 40 -13.49 12.49 8.51
N PRO A 41 -13.51 11.60 7.51
CA PRO A 41 -12.32 11.32 6.73
C PRO A 41 -11.94 12.57 5.95
N SER A 42 -10.71 13.06 6.13
CA SER A 42 -10.17 14.16 5.32
C SER A 42 -10.05 13.77 3.83
N ASN A 43 -9.92 12.47 3.54
CA ASN A 43 -10.04 11.93 2.19
C ASN A 43 -10.79 10.57 2.22
N PRO A 44 -12.07 10.51 1.80
CA PRO A 44 -12.87 9.29 1.83
C PRO A 44 -12.32 8.18 0.91
N GLY A 45 -11.56 8.54 -0.13
CA GLY A 45 -10.92 7.60 -1.05
C GLY A 45 -9.65 6.95 -0.50
N LYS A 46 -9.04 7.51 0.55
CA LYS A 46 -7.70 7.14 1.02
C LYS A 46 -7.58 5.69 1.47
N ILE A 47 -8.55 5.19 2.24
CA ILE A 47 -8.59 3.79 2.68
C ILE A 47 -8.60 2.83 1.47
N LYS A 48 -9.39 3.16 0.44
CA LYS A 48 -9.49 2.35 -0.79
C LYS A 48 -8.18 2.39 -1.58
N GLU A 49 -7.56 3.56 -1.65
CA GLU A 49 -6.27 3.76 -2.34
C GLU A 49 -5.11 3.04 -1.63
N LEU A 50 -5.05 3.10 -0.29
CA LEU A 50 -4.08 2.36 0.52
C LEU A 50 -4.20 0.86 0.29
N LYS A 51 -5.41 0.30 0.40
CA LYS A 51 -5.65 -1.15 0.17
C LYS A 51 -5.24 -1.58 -1.24
N ARG A 52 -5.60 -0.79 -2.25
CA ARG A 52 -5.22 -1.06 -3.65
C ARG A 52 -3.71 -0.98 -3.88
N THR A 53 -3.04 -0.04 -3.24
CA THR A 53 -1.59 0.14 -3.37
C THR A 53 -0.85 -1.01 -2.69
N ILE A 54 -1.25 -1.42 -1.48
CA ILE A 54 -0.70 -2.62 -0.80
C ILE A 54 -0.87 -3.86 -1.68
N ALA A 55 -2.06 -4.08 -2.25
CA ALA A 55 -2.31 -5.21 -3.14
C ALA A 55 -1.39 -5.19 -4.37
N ARG A 56 -1.19 -4.01 -4.97
CA ARG A 56 -0.29 -3.83 -6.12
C ARG A 56 1.16 -4.16 -5.77
N VAL A 57 1.67 -3.71 -4.61
CA VAL A 57 3.04 -4.04 -4.19
C VAL A 57 3.19 -5.55 -3.98
N LEU A 58 2.24 -6.20 -3.31
CA LEU A 58 2.25 -7.65 -3.12
C LEU A 58 2.24 -8.43 -4.43
N THR A 59 1.45 -7.98 -5.42
CA THR A 59 1.44 -8.58 -6.75
C THR A 59 2.81 -8.47 -7.43
N ILE A 60 3.44 -7.30 -7.38
CA ILE A 60 4.75 -7.08 -8.01
C ILE A 60 5.86 -7.88 -7.30
N ILE A 61 5.82 -7.99 -5.97
CA ILE A 61 6.72 -8.90 -5.23
C ILE A 61 6.55 -10.32 -5.78
N LYS A 62 5.31 -10.79 -5.94
CA LYS A 62 5.05 -12.14 -6.43
C LYS A 62 5.51 -12.35 -7.88
N GLU A 63 5.33 -11.34 -8.73
CA GLU A 63 5.85 -11.34 -10.09
C GLU A 63 7.39 -11.45 -10.10
N LYS A 64 8.08 -10.69 -9.26
CA LYS A 64 9.55 -10.75 -9.12
C LYS A 64 10.03 -12.12 -8.61
N GLU A 65 9.35 -12.68 -7.61
CA GLU A 65 9.64 -14.04 -7.12
C GLU A 65 9.48 -15.10 -8.20
N ALA A 66 8.41 -15.02 -9.01
CA ALA A 66 8.13 -15.97 -10.06
C ALA A 66 9.09 -15.84 -11.27
N GLN A 67 9.65 -14.66 -11.52
CA GLN A 67 10.67 -14.44 -12.56
C GLN A 67 12.06 -14.95 -12.16
N ASN A 68 12.36 -15.01 -10.85
CA ASN A 68 13.64 -15.45 -10.31
C ASN A 68 13.69 -16.96 -9.98
N ALA A 69 12.57 -17.68 -10.16
CA ALA A 69 12.43 -19.12 -9.93
C ALA A 69 12.56 -19.90 -11.25
#